data_AF-X1F7M6-F1
#
_entry.id   AF-X1F7M6-F1
#
_cell.length_a   1.000
_cell.length_b   1.000
_cell.length_c   1.000
_cell.angle_alpha   90.00
_cell.angle_beta   90.00
_cell.angle_gamma   90.00
#
_symmetry.space_group_name_H-M   'P 1'
#
loop_
_entity.id
_entity.type
_entity.pdbx_description
1 polymer ?
#
loop_
_entity_poly.entity_id
_entity_poly.type
_entity_poly.pdbx_seq_one_letter_code
_entity_poly.pdbx_strand_id
1 'polypeptide(L)'
;IELAEAFKMLESPPSRSIIFLATTAEEQGLLGSQYYATHPVYPPAKTVAAINMDALNIYGKMKDITIIGYGNSELDDYVEAAAAEQGRRVRPNPTPEKGSFYRSDHFPFAKQGIPALYTNSGIDHVEHGEEWTLAKKEKHTAENYHKPSDEFDPNWDLSGAIEDLRLLFKVGYKLSMESTFPNWKE
;
A
#
# COMPACT_ATOMS: atom_id res chain seq x y z
N ILE A 1 8.40 -6.47 6.80
CA ILE A 1 8.91 -7.62 7.59
C ILE A 1 7.86 -8.04 8.61
N GLU A 2 7.43 -7.12 9.48
CA GLU A 2 6.34 -7.35 10.46
C GLU A 2 5.09 -8.06 9.93
N LEU A 3 4.61 -7.73 8.72
CA LEU A 3 3.48 -8.45 8.12
C LEU A 3 3.77 -9.94 7.92
N ALA A 4 4.98 -10.30 7.47
CA ALA A 4 5.37 -11.70 7.28
C ALA A 4 5.41 -12.46 8.60
N GLU A 5 5.89 -11.81 9.67
CA GLU A 5 5.85 -12.36 11.02
C GLU A 5 4.40 -12.56 11.50
N ALA A 6 3.56 -11.54 11.32
CA ALA A 6 2.14 -11.61 11.69
C ALA A 6 1.41 -12.76 10.98
N PHE A 7 1.64 -12.97 9.67
CA PHE A 7 1.05 -14.10 8.95
C PHE A 7 1.58 -15.45 9.45
N LYS A 8 2.84 -15.50 9.91
CA LYS A 8 3.43 -16.73 10.48
C LYS A 8 2.90 -17.05 11.88
N MET A 9 2.40 -16.06 12.60
CA MET A 9 1.82 -16.20 13.93
C MET A 9 0.34 -16.63 13.90
N LEU A 10 -0.30 -16.73 12.74
CA LEU A 10 -1.68 -17.20 12.63
C LEU A 10 -1.81 -18.65 13.10
N GLU A 11 -2.82 -18.93 13.94
CA GLU A 11 -3.13 -20.29 14.39
C GLU A 11 -3.54 -21.20 13.23
N SER A 12 -4.33 -20.64 12.30
CA SER A 12 -4.74 -21.32 11.06
C SER A 12 -4.04 -20.67 9.88
N PRO A 13 -3.23 -21.43 9.10
CA PRO A 13 -2.51 -20.86 7.98
C PRO A 13 -3.48 -20.41 6.87
N PRO A 14 -3.09 -19.38 6.09
CA PRO A 14 -3.79 -18.99 4.88
C PRO A 14 -4.05 -20.16 3.91
N SER A 15 -5.20 -20.14 3.23
CA SER A 15 -5.51 -21.12 2.16
C SER A 15 -4.71 -20.87 0.88
N ARG A 16 -4.15 -19.67 0.73
CA ARG A 16 -3.28 -19.27 -0.38
C ARG A 16 -1.85 -19.03 0.10
N SER A 17 -0.89 -19.29 -0.78
CA SER A 17 0.48 -18.84 -0.55
C SER A 17 0.55 -17.31 -0.49
N ILE A 18 1.32 -16.78 0.46
CA ILE A 18 1.63 -15.36 0.57
C ILE A 18 3.11 -15.18 0.25
N ILE A 19 3.40 -14.30 -0.70
CA ILE A 19 4.76 -13.98 -1.14
C ILE A 19 5.09 -12.58 -0.64
N PHE A 20 6.14 -12.46 0.16
CA PHE A 20 6.74 -11.19 0.50
C PHE A 20 7.89 -10.92 -0.48
N LEU A 21 7.78 -9.83 -1.22
CA LEU A 21 8.74 -9.45 -2.24
C LEU A 21 9.38 -8.12 -1.85
N ALA A 22 10.71 -8.10 -1.69
CA ALA A 22 11.49 -6.89 -1.60
C ALA A 22 12.09 -6.63 -2.99
N THR A 23 11.57 -5.62 -3.67
CA THR A 23 12.01 -5.20 -5.01
C THR A 23 13.34 -4.46 -4.93
N THR A 24 14.06 -4.42 -6.05
CA THR A 24 15.29 -3.67 -6.20
C THR A 24 15.17 -2.72 -7.37
N ALA A 25 15.95 -1.63 -7.35
CA ALA A 25 16.00 -0.66 -8.45
C ALA A 25 14.63 -0.08 -8.85
N GLU A 26 13.74 0.13 -7.86
CA GLU A 26 12.47 0.88 -8.01
C GLU A 26 12.77 2.29 -8.54
N GLU A 27 13.71 2.98 -7.89
CA GLU A 27 14.14 4.34 -8.23
C GLU A 27 14.84 4.47 -9.59
N GLN A 28 15.17 3.35 -10.23
CA GLN A 28 15.74 3.32 -11.59
C GLN A 28 14.67 3.01 -12.65
N GLY A 29 13.39 3.13 -12.30
CA GLY A 29 12.27 2.88 -13.19
C GLY A 29 11.66 1.49 -13.02
N LEU A 30 11.45 1.07 -11.77
CA LEU A 30 10.70 -0.15 -11.41
C LEU A 30 11.36 -1.45 -11.90
N LEU A 31 12.68 -1.47 -12.07
CA LEU A 31 13.36 -2.55 -12.80
C LEU A 31 13.18 -3.93 -12.13
N GLY A 32 13.24 -3.99 -10.79
CA GLY A 32 13.07 -5.23 -10.05
C GLY A 32 11.64 -5.77 -10.11
N SER A 33 10.63 -4.93 -9.90
CA SER A 33 9.22 -5.34 -10.02
C SER A 33 8.84 -5.66 -11.46
N GLN A 34 9.36 -4.92 -12.45
CA GLN A 34 9.19 -5.23 -13.87
C GLN A 34 9.78 -6.60 -14.22
N TYR A 35 10.98 -6.90 -13.73
CA TYR A 35 11.59 -8.20 -13.95
C TYR A 35 10.73 -9.31 -13.34
N TYR A 36 10.33 -9.18 -12.07
CA TYR A 36 9.51 -10.20 -11.41
C TYR A 36 8.14 -10.37 -12.08
N ALA A 37 7.46 -9.29 -12.43
CA ALA A 37 6.13 -9.37 -13.08
C ALA A 37 6.19 -10.10 -14.43
N THR A 38 7.29 -9.98 -15.17
CA THR A 38 7.48 -10.64 -16.49
C THR A 38 8.16 -12.01 -16.42
N HIS A 39 8.88 -12.30 -15.33
CA HIS A 39 9.59 -13.57 -15.09
C HIS A 39 9.29 -14.11 -13.67
N PRO A 40 8.02 -14.30 -13.29
CA PRO A 40 7.70 -14.63 -11.91
C PRO A 40 8.04 -16.08 -11.60
N VAL A 41 8.45 -16.32 -10.35
CA VAL A 41 8.65 -17.69 -9.83
C VAL A 41 7.33 -18.49 -9.83
N TYR A 42 6.20 -17.80 -9.64
CA TYR A 42 4.86 -18.38 -9.70
C TYR A 42 4.07 -17.85 -10.90
N PRO A 43 3.31 -18.68 -11.63
CA PRO A 43 2.58 -18.24 -12.81
C PRO A 43 1.66 -17.03 -12.53
N PRO A 44 1.64 -15.99 -13.39
CA PRO A 44 0.77 -14.81 -13.20
C PRO A 44 -0.70 -15.16 -12.99
N ALA A 45 -1.20 -16.17 -13.71
CA ALA A 45 -2.58 -16.65 -13.61
C ALA A 45 -2.94 -17.24 -12.22
N LYS A 46 -1.96 -17.48 -11.35
CA LYS A 46 -2.16 -17.91 -9.96
C LYS A 46 -2.01 -16.76 -8.96
N THR A 47 -1.62 -15.57 -9.41
CA THR A 47 -1.46 -14.39 -8.57
C THR A 47 -2.80 -13.66 -8.46
N VAL A 48 -3.37 -13.65 -7.26
CA VAL A 48 -4.69 -13.06 -6.98
C VAL A 48 -4.65 -11.55 -6.97
N ALA A 49 -3.63 -11.00 -6.32
CA ALA A 49 -3.42 -9.57 -6.18
C ALA A 49 -1.95 -9.28 -5.89
N ALA A 50 -1.51 -8.08 -6.24
CA ALA A 50 -0.26 -7.50 -5.77
C ALA A 50 -0.58 -6.36 -4.79
N ILE A 51 -0.16 -6.48 -3.53
CA ILE A 51 -0.34 -5.42 -2.52
C ILE A 51 1.01 -4.74 -2.31
N ASN A 52 1.11 -3.48 -2.73
CA ASN A 52 2.34 -2.70 -2.69
C ASN A 52 2.36 -1.74 -1.50
N MET A 53 3.52 -1.65 -0.86
CA MET A 53 3.79 -0.69 0.21
C MET A 53 5.05 0.07 -0.16
N ASP A 54 4.95 1.40 -0.19
CA ASP A 54 6.04 2.28 -0.55
C ASP A 54 5.92 3.55 0.30
N ALA A 55 6.96 3.78 1.11
CA ALA A 55 6.93 4.58 2.34
C ALA A 55 5.87 4.13 3.38
N LEU A 56 6.08 4.53 4.63
CA LEU A 56 5.13 4.32 5.73
C LEU A 56 4.78 5.65 6.40
N ASN A 57 3.65 5.67 7.12
CA ASN A 57 3.20 6.87 7.83
C ASN A 57 4.12 7.23 9.00
N ILE A 58 4.66 8.46 8.99
CA ILE A 58 5.51 9.00 10.05
C ILE A 58 4.83 10.12 10.86
N TYR A 59 3.56 10.40 10.57
CA TYR A 59 2.84 11.59 11.05
C TYR A 59 1.79 11.29 12.12
N GLY A 60 1.61 10.04 12.53
CA GLY A 60 0.55 9.63 13.46
C GLY A 60 -0.76 9.23 12.78
N LYS A 61 -1.80 9.05 13.59
CA LYS A 61 -3.08 8.47 13.16
C LYS A 61 -3.86 9.37 12.20
N MET A 62 -4.51 8.75 11.22
CA MET A 62 -5.25 9.41 10.15
C MET A 62 -6.69 8.92 10.12
N LYS A 63 -7.65 9.83 9.87
CA LYS A 63 -9.07 9.50 9.66
C LYS A 63 -9.33 8.90 8.29
N ASP A 64 -8.34 8.93 7.39
CA ASP A 64 -8.44 8.37 6.05
C ASP A 64 -7.21 7.54 5.65
N ILE A 65 -7.40 6.75 4.59
CA ILE A 65 -6.33 6.09 3.83
C ILE A 65 -6.57 6.40 2.35
N THR A 66 -5.50 6.63 1.60
CA THR A 66 -5.57 6.95 0.19
C THR A 66 -5.30 5.71 -0.65
N ILE A 67 -6.15 5.41 -1.63
CA ILE A 67 -5.84 4.41 -2.66
C ILE A 67 -5.35 5.12 -3.93
N ILE A 68 -4.18 4.73 -4.39
CA ILE A 68 -3.61 5.20 -5.65
C ILE A 68 -4.21 4.35 -6.77
N GLY A 69 -4.90 5.01 -7.72
CA GLY A 69 -5.69 4.31 -8.72
C GLY A 69 -7.04 3.83 -8.20
N TYR A 70 -7.59 4.48 -7.16
CA TYR A 70 -8.94 4.22 -6.66
C TYR A 70 -9.96 4.19 -7.81
N GLY A 71 -10.81 3.17 -7.82
CA GLY A 71 -11.81 2.93 -8.86
C GLY A 71 -11.36 1.94 -9.92
N ASN A 72 -10.09 1.53 -9.95
CA ASN A 72 -9.60 0.60 -10.98
C ASN A 72 -9.95 -0.87 -10.70
N SER A 73 -10.12 -1.28 -9.43
CA SER A 73 -10.25 -2.69 -9.06
C SER A 73 -11.19 -2.92 -7.88
N GLU A 74 -11.79 -4.11 -7.82
CA GLU A 74 -12.53 -4.61 -6.65
C GLU A 74 -11.67 -4.66 -5.36
N LEU A 75 -10.34 -4.53 -5.46
CA LEU A 75 -9.45 -4.37 -4.31
C LEU A 75 -9.79 -3.14 -3.45
N ASP A 76 -10.41 -2.10 -4.03
CA ASP A 76 -10.89 -0.94 -3.28
C ASP A 76 -11.83 -1.36 -2.14
N ASP A 77 -12.75 -2.28 -2.43
CA ASP A 77 -13.82 -2.69 -1.51
C ASP A 77 -13.25 -3.43 -0.29
N TYR A 78 -12.12 -4.13 -0.46
CA TYR A 78 -11.39 -4.76 0.64
C TYR A 78 -10.77 -3.72 1.56
N VAL A 79 -10.20 -2.65 0.99
CA VAL A 79 -9.60 -1.55 1.74
C VAL A 79 -10.68 -0.74 2.45
N GLU A 80 -11.82 -0.48 1.80
CA GLU A 80 -12.97 0.20 2.41
C GLU A 80 -13.48 -0.55 3.64
N ALA A 81 -13.71 -1.86 3.52
CA ALA A 81 -14.13 -2.69 4.64
C ALA A 81 -13.11 -2.65 5.79
N ALA A 82 -11.82 -2.84 5.48
CA ALA A 82 -10.77 -2.84 6.49
C ALA A 82 -10.54 -1.44 7.13
N ALA A 83 -10.72 -0.36 6.37
CA ALA A 83 -10.67 1.02 6.88
C ALA A 83 -11.86 1.31 7.81
N ALA A 84 -13.06 0.89 7.43
CA ALA A 84 -14.27 1.10 8.24
C ALA A 84 -14.16 0.43 9.62
N GLU A 85 -13.54 -0.75 9.71
CA GLU A 85 -13.24 -1.42 10.99
C GLU A 85 -12.28 -0.62 11.88
N GLN A 86 -11.47 0.27 11.31
CA GLN A 86 -10.61 1.19 12.04
C GLN A 86 -11.28 2.56 12.30
N GLY A 87 -12.53 2.76 11.89
CA GLY A 87 -13.20 4.06 11.92
C GLY A 87 -12.62 5.06 10.92
N ARG A 88 -11.94 4.57 9.87
CA ARG A 88 -11.29 5.37 8.81
C ARG A 88 -12.09 5.29 7.52
N ARG A 89 -11.92 6.28 6.65
CA ARG A 89 -12.52 6.30 5.30
C ARG A 89 -11.47 6.14 4.21
N VAL A 90 -11.85 5.54 3.09
CA VAL A 90 -11.00 5.58 1.89
C VAL A 90 -11.18 6.92 1.19
N ARG A 91 -10.10 7.44 0.63
CA ARG A 91 -10.10 8.62 -0.25
C ARG A 91 -9.36 8.29 -1.56
N PRO A 92 -9.82 8.79 -2.70
CA PRO A 92 -8.99 8.84 -3.92
C PRO A 92 -7.70 9.64 -3.71
N ASN A 93 -6.69 9.41 -4.55
CA ASN A 93 -5.49 10.24 -4.58
C ASN A 93 -5.86 11.73 -4.78
N PRO A 94 -5.49 12.65 -3.87
CA PRO A 94 -5.82 14.07 -4.01
C PRO A 94 -5.04 14.77 -5.13
N THR A 95 -3.93 14.18 -5.59
CA THR A 95 -3.08 14.76 -6.65
C THR A 95 -2.79 13.72 -7.75
N PRO A 96 -3.81 13.23 -8.47
CA PRO A 96 -3.63 12.21 -9.52
C PRO A 96 -2.77 12.70 -10.69
N GLU A 97 -2.76 14.02 -10.96
CA GLU A 97 -1.98 14.66 -12.01
C GLU A 97 -0.46 14.50 -11.84
N LYS A 98 0.01 14.16 -10.62
CA LYS A 98 1.43 13.84 -10.36
C LYS A 98 1.84 12.44 -10.84
N GLY A 99 0.90 11.67 -11.39
CA GLY A 99 1.15 10.38 -12.03
C GLY A 99 1.57 9.26 -11.07
N SER A 100 1.26 9.36 -9.78
CA SER A 100 1.70 8.40 -8.74
C SER A 100 1.32 6.94 -9.05
N PHE A 101 0.24 6.71 -9.79
CA PHE A 101 -0.16 5.36 -10.21
C PHE A 101 0.88 4.66 -11.09
N TYR A 102 1.71 5.42 -11.82
CA TYR A 102 2.70 4.85 -12.75
C TYR A 102 4.11 4.75 -12.16
N ARG A 103 4.28 5.07 -10.87
CA ARG A 103 5.58 5.40 -10.26
C ARG A 103 5.88 4.60 -9.00
N SER A 104 5.35 3.38 -8.88
CA SER A 104 5.71 2.46 -7.79
C SER A 104 5.46 1.02 -8.22
N ASP A 105 5.98 0.06 -7.46
CA ASP A 105 6.15 -1.33 -7.85
C ASP A 105 4.86 -2.13 -8.10
N HIS A 106 3.69 -1.62 -7.69
CA HIS A 106 2.39 -2.18 -8.09
C HIS A 106 2.16 -2.14 -9.61
N PHE A 107 2.69 -1.12 -10.29
CA PHE A 107 2.31 -0.82 -11.67
C PHE A 107 2.73 -1.91 -12.67
N PRO A 108 3.93 -2.50 -12.60
CA PRO A 108 4.29 -3.63 -13.47
C PRO A 108 3.37 -4.86 -13.33
N PHE A 109 2.84 -5.14 -12.14
CA PHE A 109 1.85 -6.20 -11.95
C PHE A 109 0.53 -5.86 -12.62
N ALA A 110 0.06 -4.62 -12.48
CA ALA A 110 -1.11 -4.11 -13.18
C ALA A 110 -0.97 -4.25 -14.71
N LYS A 111 0.22 -3.97 -15.27
CA LYS A 111 0.50 -4.16 -16.71
C LYS A 111 0.43 -5.62 -17.17
N GLN A 112 0.60 -6.58 -16.26
CA GLN A 112 0.42 -8.02 -16.54
C GLN A 112 -1.01 -8.50 -16.28
N GLY A 113 -1.95 -7.58 -16.00
CA GLY A 113 -3.35 -7.89 -15.73
C GLY A 113 -3.63 -8.35 -14.30
N ILE A 114 -2.63 -8.37 -13.42
CA ILE A 114 -2.81 -8.75 -12.00
C ILE A 114 -3.37 -7.53 -11.26
N PRO A 115 -4.55 -7.63 -10.60
CA PRO A 115 -5.08 -6.58 -9.74
C PRO A 115 -4.02 -6.10 -8.73
N ALA A 116 -3.74 -4.80 -8.71
CA ALA A 116 -2.66 -4.25 -7.91
C ALA A 116 -3.18 -3.13 -6.99
N LEU A 117 -2.97 -3.29 -5.69
CA LEU A 117 -3.32 -2.32 -4.66
C LEU A 117 -2.08 -1.52 -4.27
N TYR A 118 -2.19 -0.20 -4.27
CA TYR A 118 -1.19 0.70 -3.72
C TYR A 118 -1.87 1.78 -2.89
N THR A 119 -1.45 1.91 -1.63
CA THR A 119 -2.03 2.85 -0.66
C THR A 119 -1.02 3.87 -0.17
N ASN A 120 -1.48 5.09 0.04
CA ASN A 120 -0.79 6.13 0.82
C ASN A 120 -1.53 6.36 2.13
N SER A 121 -0.81 6.84 3.14
CA SER A 121 -1.30 6.96 4.53
C SER A 121 -2.43 7.97 4.80
N GLY A 122 -3.10 8.52 3.78
CA GLY A 122 -4.15 9.53 3.97
C GLY A 122 -3.60 10.94 4.23
N ILE A 123 -4.49 11.92 4.43
CA ILE A 123 -4.14 13.32 4.69
C ILE A 123 -4.92 13.96 5.84
N ASP A 124 -5.98 13.35 6.35
CA ASP A 124 -6.78 13.91 7.44
C ASP A 124 -6.29 13.39 8.79
N HIS A 125 -5.36 14.10 9.43
CA HIS A 125 -4.86 13.71 10.74
C HIS A 125 -5.97 13.76 11.80
N VAL A 126 -5.98 12.79 12.72
CA VAL A 126 -7.03 12.69 13.76
C VAL A 126 -7.15 13.98 14.57
N GLU A 127 -6.01 14.48 15.07
CA GLU A 127 -5.95 15.70 15.91
C GLU A 127 -5.78 17.00 15.12
N HIS A 128 -4.90 17.04 14.11
CA HIS A 128 -4.50 18.28 13.44
C HIS A 128 -5.23 18.58 12.11
N GLY A 129 -5.97 17.61 11.56
CA GLY A 129 -6.72 17.78 10.30
C GLY A 129 -5.85 17.82 9.03
N GLU A 130 -6.50 18.15 7.90
CA GLU A 130 -5.92 18.02 6.56
C GLU A 130 -4.81 19.02 6.25
N GLU A 131 -5.02 20.29 6.58
CA GLU A 131 -4.09 21.39 6.27
C GLU A 131 -2.71 21.14 6.92
N TRP A 132 -2.70 20.70 8.17
CA TRP A 132 -1.48 20.38 8.88
C TRP A 132 -0.71 19.23 8.21
N THR A 133 -1.39 18.15 7.83
CA THR A 133 -0.75 17.00 7.19
C THR A 133 -0.19 17.37 5.82
N LEU A 134 -0.94 18.15 5.04
CA LEU A 134 -0.49 18.61 3.73
C LEU A 134 0.76 19.49 3.85
N ALA A 135 0.77 20.44 4.80
CA ALA A 135 1.95 21.27 5.06
C ALA A 135 3.16 20.44 5.53
N LYS A 136 2.95 19.43 6.38
CA LYS A 136 4.00 18.51 6.82
C LYS A 136 4.57 17.69 5.67
N LYS A 137 3.70 17.13 4.82
CA LYS A 137 4.10 16.35 3.64
C LYS A 137 4.84 17.22 2.63
N GLU A 138 4.34 18.42 2.34
CA GLU A 138 5.00 19.37 1.43
C GLU A 138 6.38 19.74 1.93
N LYS A 139 6.50 20.07 3.23
CA LYS A 139 7.79 20.34 3.85
C LYS A 139 8.73 19.14 3.73
N HIS A 140 8.27 17.93 4.05
CA HIS A 140 9.08 16.72 3.94
C HIS A 140 9.53 16.46 2.49
N THR A 141 8.64 16.60 1.51
CA THR A 141 8.99 16.49 0.08
C THR A 141 10.01 17.54 -0.34
N ALA A 142 9.86 18.79 0.12
CA ALA A 142 10.75 19.88 -0.24
C ALA A 142 12.12 19.78 0.44
N GLU A 143 12.19 19.27 1.67
CA GLU A 143 13.39 19.32 2.50
C GLU A 143 14.14 17.99 2.56
N ASN A 144 13.45 16.84 2.52
CA ASN A 144 14.04 15.54 2.87
C ASN A 144 13.89 14.45 1.79
N TYR A 145 12.73 14.34 1.14
CA TYR A 145 12.48 13.27 0.16
C TYR A 145 13.56 13.18 -0.93
N HIS A 146 14.14 11.99 -1.10
CA HIS A 146 15.24 11.69 -2.04
C HIS A 146 16.53 12.49 -1.77
N LYS A 147 16.80 12.82 -0.51
CA LYS A 147 18.01 13.53 -0.11
C LYS A 147 18.71 12.81 1.04
N PRO A 148 20.00 13.12 1.30
CA PRO A 148 20.72 12.55 2.43
C PRO A 148 20.14 12.87 3.82
N SER A 149 19.18 13.79 3.91
CA SER A 149 18.47 14.09 5.15
C SER A 149 17.23 13.22 5.38
N ASP A 150 16.90 12.31 4.45
CA ASP A 150 15.84 11.32 4.59
C ASP A 150 16.29 10.17 5.52
N GLU A 151 16.53 10.53 6.78
CA GLU A 151 17.04 9.67 7.82
C GLU A 151 15.96 9.43 8.88
N PHE A 152 16.10 8.32 9.61
CA PHE A 152 15.21 8.01 10.73
C PHE A 152 15.23 9.14 11.78
N ASP A 153 14.04 9.59 12.18
CA ASP A 153 13.85 10.52 13.28
C ASP A 153 13.14 9.80 14.44
N PRO A 154 13.74 9.73 15.65
CA PRO A 154 13.11 9.11 16.81
C PRO A 154 11.83 9.82 17.28
N ASN A 155 11.54 11.02 16.77
CA ASN A 155 10.32 11.77 17.09
C ASN A 155 9.16 11.47 16.13
N TRP A 156 9.32 10.59 15.15
CA TRP A 156 8.22 10.16 14.30
C TRP A 156 7.13 9.47 15.11
N ASP A 157 5.87 9.79 14.78
CA ASP A 157 4.72 9.06 15.29
C ASP A 157 4.33 7.96 14.29
N LEU A 158 4.78 6.75 14.58
CA LEU A 158 4.51 5.55 13.77
C LEU A 158 3.16 4.89 14.08
N SER A 159 2.34 5.46 14.97
CA SER A 159 1.03 4.90 15.31
C SER A 159 0.12 4.75 14.11
N GLY A 160 0.19 5.70 13.16
CA GLY A 160 -0.51 5.61 11.89
C GLY A 160 0.03 4.52 10.95
N ALA A 161 1.34 4.27 10.95
CA ALA A 161 1.93 3.19 10.15
C ALA A 161 1.47 1.82 10.66
N ILE A 162 1.31 1.68 11.97
CA ILE A 162 0.76 0.47 12.58
C ILE A 162 -0.70 0.26 12.15
N GLU A 163 -1.51 1.32 12.07
CA GLU A 163 -2.89 1.23 11.56
C GLU A 163 -2.93 0.84 10.08
N ASP A 164 -2.09 1.45 9.24
CA ASP A 164 -1.96 1.11 7.82
C ASP A 164 -1.53 -0.35 7.63
N LEU A 165 -0.52 -0.83 8.36
CA LEU A 165 -0.06 -2.21 8.29
C LEU A 165 -1.13 -3.21 8.74
N ARG A 166 -1.87 -2.91 9.81
CA ARG A 166 -3.00 -3.75 10.25
C ARG A 166 -4.11 -3.80 9.22
N LEU A 167 -4.37 -2.69 8.53
CA LEU A 167 -5.35 -2.63 7.44
C LEU A 167 -4.90 -3.54 6.29
N LEU A 168 -3.67 -3.38 5.80
CA LEU A 168 -3.12 -4.17 4.71
C LEU A 168 -3.01 -5.66 5.07
N PHE A 169 -2.70 -5.98 6.33
CA PHE A 169 -2.77 -7.35 6.85
C PHE A 169 -4.18 -7.93 6.70
N LYS A 170 -5.22 -7.20 7.12
CA LYS A 170 -6.62 -7.66 6.99
C LYS A 170 -7.03 -7.88 5.54
N VAL A 171 -6.64 -6.97 4.64
CA VAL A 171 -6.87 -7.12 3.20
C VAL A 171 -6.21 -8.40 2.69
N GLY A 172 -4.92 -8.57 2.95
CA GLY A 172 -4.18 -9.77 2.54
C GLY A 172 -4.76 -11.05 3.16
N TYR A 173 -5.13 -11.01 4.44
CA TYR A 173 -5.72 -12.14 5.15
C TYR A 173 -7.05 -12.57 4.53
N LYS A 174 -7.97 -11.62 4.30
CA LYS A 174 -9.25 -11.91 3.67
C LYS A 174 -9.08 -12.55 2.28
N LEU A 175 -8.27 -11.94 1.41
CA LEU A 175 -7.95 -12.48 0.09
C LEU A 175 -7.34 -13.89 0.17
N SER A 176 -6.53 -14.15 1.19
CA SER A 176 -5.86 -15.43 1.39
C SER A 176 -6.76 -16.56 1.88
N MET A 177 -7.95 -16.22 2.40
CA MET A 177 -8.94 -17.18 2.93
C MET A 177 -10.09 -17.43 1.95
N GLU A 178 -10.24 -16.61 0.92
CA GLU A 178 -11.29 -16.73 -0.10
C GLU A 178 -10.80 -17.50 -1.33
N SER A 179 -11.73 -18.13 -2.06
CA SER A 179 -11.46 -18.84 -3.32
C SER A 179 -11.61 -17.96 -4.58
N THR A 180 -12.26 -16.81 -4.44
CA THR A 180 -12.50 -15.81 -5.49
C THR A 180 -11.26 -14.99 -5.82
N PHE A 181 -11.22 -14.41 -7.02
CA PHE A 181 -10.20 -13.45 -7.43
C PHE A 181 -10.90 -12.09 -7.59
N PRO A 182 -10.34 -11.00 -7.03
CA PRO A 182 -10.84 -9.66 -7.31
C PRO A 182 -10.59 -9.34 -8.78
N ASN A 183 -11.49 -8.58 -9.40
CA ASN A 183 -11.40 -8.16 -10.78
C ASN A 183 -11.02 -6.68 -10.91
N TRP A 184 -10.73 -6.28 -12.14
CA TRP A 184 -10.72 -4.88 -12.54
C TRP A 184 -12.16 -4.38 -12.66
N LYS A 185 -12.41 -3.13 -12.27
CA LYS A 185 -13.72 -2.47 -12.47
C LYS A 185 -13.81 -1.98 -13.93
N GLU A 186 -15.04 -1.98 -14.48
CA GLU A 186 -15.36 -1.47 -15.82
C GLU A 186 -15.49 0.05 -15.87
#